data_AF-A0A432QP18-F1
#
_entry.id   AF-A0A432QP18-F1
#
_cell.length_a   1.000
_cell.length_b   1.000
_cell.length_c   1.000
_cell.angle_alpha   90.00
_cell.angle_beta   90.00
_cell.angle_gamma   90.00
#
_symmetry.space_group_name_H-M   'P 1'
#
loop_
_entity.id
_entity.type
_entity.pdbx_description
1 polymer ?
#
loop_
_entity_poly.entity_id
_entity_poly.type
_entity_poly.pdbx_seq_one_letter_code
_entity_poly.pdbx_strand_id
1 'polypeptide(L)'
;MDKLVETRVKKLEKGPVVHQGNVKWAAYENNYFMSAVIPEQNGSAQVTMTAAGPLVRSVVSDGVYAVEPGESKNLTYETYLGPKKLSLLKTTGFELDKAVHFGWFDILAKPMLFLLNFLYGYIGNYGVAIIILTCLIKGVFWPITTKGMKSMKNMQKLQPKMAKLKEKYKDDPAKMQQETMAMYKTYKVNPVGGCLPMMLQVPFFFALYRVLMAAIELRHAPFMLWINDLSAPDRLMIGFDIPMLHGIPVLTLLMGASMYLQQKMTPTTADPTQARIMQFLPVVFT
;
A
#
# COMPACT_ATOMS: atom_id res chain seq x y z
N MET A 1 -12.08 -14.97 -19.32
CA MET A 1 -12.32 -13.88 -18.36
C MET A 1 -11.97 -14.40 -16.98
N ASP A 2 -10.75 -14.16 -16.55
CA ASP A 2 -10.12 -14.84 -15.41
C ASP A 2 -9.93 -13.89 -14.22
N LYS A 3 -10.98 -13.08 -13.95
CA LYS A 3 -10.94 -11.90 -13.09
C LYS A 3 -11.62 -12.19 -11.75
N LEU A 4 -10.89 -11.99 -10.66
CA LEU A 4 -11.45 -11.96 -9.32
C LEU A 4 -12.51 -10.86 -9.20
N VAL A 5 -13.68 -11.20 -8.65
CA VAL A 5 -14.78 -10.25 -8.42
C VAL A 5 -15.02 -10.14 -6.92
N GLU A 6 -14.81 -8.93 -6.39
CA GLU A 6 -15.08 -8.61 -4.98
C GLU A 6 -16.45 -7.93 -4.85
N THR A 7 -17.34 -8.51 -4.06
CA THR A 7 -18.66 -7.93 -3.75
C THR A 7 -18.68 -7.45 -2.31
N ARG A 8 -18.73 -6.12 -2.12
CA ARG A 8 -18.84 -5.52 -0.80
C ARG A 8 -20.22 -5.71 -0.19
N VAL A 9 -20.28 -5.88 1.13
CA VAL A 9 -21.53 -6.07 1.90
C VAL A 9 -22.56 -4.97 1.61
N LYS A 10 -22.15 -3.70 1.53
CA LYS A 10 -23.03 -2.56 1.18
C LYS A 10 -23.77 -2.71 -0.16
N LYS A 11 -23.24 -3.52 -1.08
CA LYS A 11 -23.90 -3.80 -2.36
C LYS A 11 -25.02 -4.85 -2.19
N LEU A 12 -24.83 -5.80 -1.27
CA LEU A 12 -25.80 -6.86 -0.95
C LEU A 12 -27.03 -6.31 -0.20
N GLU A 13 -26.87 -5.20 0.53
CA GLU A 13 -28.00 -4.48 1.13
C GLU A 13 -29.00 -3.95 0.09
N LYS A 14 -28.57 -3.74 -1.16
CA LYS A 14 -29.42 -3.29 -2.27
C LYS A 14 -30.15 -4.44 -2.98
N GLY A 15 -29.83 -5.69 -2.65
CA GLY A 15 -30.41 -6.88 -3.27
C GLY A 15 -29.41 -8.01 -3.49
N PRO A 16 -29.89 -9.21 -3.86
CA PRO A 16 -29.06 -10.36 -4.17
C PRO A 16 -28.11 -10.07 -5.33
N VAL A 17 -26.87 -10.53 -5.22
CA VAL A 17 -25.90 -10.51 -6.32
C VAL A 17 -25.68 -11.94 -6.77
N VAL A 18 -25.93 -12.20 -8.05
CA VAL A 18 -25.78 -13.52 -8.66
C VAL A 18 -24.66 -13.45 -9.68
N HIS A 19 -23.68 -14.33 -9.54
CA HIS A 19 -22.62 -14.56 -10.52
C HIS A 19 -22.84 -15.91 -11.17
N GLN A 20 -22.91 -15.94 -12.50
CA GLN A 20 -23.08 -17.15 -13.30
C GLN A 20 -21.87 -17.32 -14.22
N GLY A 21 -21.44 -18.57 -14.42
CA GLY A 21 -20.35 -18.92 -15.32
C GLY A 21 -19.47 -20.00 -14.71
N ASN A 22 -18.25 -20.16 -15.22
CA ASN A 22 -17.28 -21.07 -14.64
C ASN A 22 -16.64 -20.43 -13.39
N VAL A 23 -17.27 -20.59 -12.24
CA VAL A 23 -16.76 -20.10 -10.96
C VAL A 23 -15.82 -21.15 -10.36
N LYS A 24 -14.54 -20.78 -10.25
CA LYS A 24 -13.50 -21.65 -9.66
C LYS A 24 -13.62 -21.80 -8.13
N TRP A 25 -14.06 -20.74 -7.45
CA TRP A 25 -14.27 -20.72 -6.00
C TRP A 25 -15.07 -19.48 -5.58
N ALA A 26 -15.70 -19.56 -4.41
CA ALA A 26 -16.29 -18.41 -3.73
C ALA A 26 -15.76 -18.34 -2.30
N ALA A 27 -15.44 -17.15 -1.80
CA ALA A 27 -14.84 -17.00 -0.49
C ALA A 27 -15.38 -15.81 0.32
N TYR A 28 -15.32 -15.96 1.64
CA TYR A 28 -15.28 -14.85 2.57
C TYR A 28 -13.84 -14.59 2.98
N GLU A 29 -13.45 -13.32 3.07
CA GLU A 29 -12.11 -12.96 3.47
C GLU A 29 -12.08 -11.77 4.42
N ASN A 30 -11.00 -11.71 5.19
CA ASN A 30 -10.57 -10.53 5.91
C ASN A 30 -9.09 -10.24 5.56
N ASN A 31 -8.43 -9.36 6.32
CA ASN A 31 -7.04 -8.99 6.04
C ASN A 31 -6.07 -10.18 6.07
N TYR A 32 -6.36 -11.22 6.86
CA TYR A 32 -5.41 -12.26 7.24
C TYR A 32 -5.87 -13.70 6.94
N PHE A 33 -7.17 -13.93 6.87
CA PHE A 33 -7.78 -15.25 6.71
C PHE A 33 -8.85 -15.22 5.64
N MET A 34 -9.12 -16.40 5.10
CA MET A 34 -10.21 -16.63 4.17
C MET A 34 -10.86 -17.99 4.41
N SER A 35 -12.14 -18.05 4.07
CA SER A 35 -12.96 -19.25 4.02
C SER A 35 -13.48 -19.38 2.59
N ALA A 36 -12.99 -20.35 1.83
CA ALA A 36 -13.41 -20.58 0.45
C ALA A 36 -14.12 -21.93 0.28
N VAL A 37 -15.08 -21.95 -0.63
CA VAL A 37 -15.74 -23.15 -1.15
C VAL A 37 -15.35 -23.31 -2.62
N ILE A 38 -14.92 -24.51 -2.97
CA ILE A 38 -14.33 -24.85 -4.27
C ILE A 38 -15.16 -26.02 -4.84
N PRO A 39 -15.92 -25.81 -5.92
CA PRO A 39 -16.56 -26.91 -6.64
C PRO A 39 -15.49 -27.75 -7.37
N GLU A 40 -15.48 -29.08 -7.18
CA GLU A 40 -14.49 -29.97 -7.81
C GLU A 40 -14.73 -30.08 -9.34
N GLN A 41 -15.97 -29.95 -9.78
CA GLN A 41 -16.31 -30.01 -11.20
C GLN A 41 -16.13 -28.64 -11.87
N ASN A 42 -15.30 -28.62 -12.91
CA ASN A 42 -15.19 -27.52 -13.88
C ASN A 42 -16.53 -27.38 -14.65
N GLY A 43 -17.54 -26.82 -13.99
CA GLY A 43 -18.89 -26.62 -14.49
C GLY A 43 -19.41 -25.24 -14.15
N SER A 44 -20.54 -24.87 -14.75
CA SER A 44 -21.19 -23.58 -14.54
C SER A 44 -21.75 -23.46 -13.13
N ALA A 45 -20.89 -23.17 -12.15
CA ALA A 45 -21.29 -22.86 -10.80
C ALA A 45 -21.92 -21.47 -10.73
N GLN A 46 -23.09 -21.38 -10.11
CA GLN A 46 -23.71 -20.13 -9.74
C GLN A 46 -23.33 -19.78 -8.31
N VAL A 47 -22.88 -18.55 -8.09
CA VAL A 47 -22.71 -17.98 -6.75
C VAL A 47 -23.80 -16.96 -6.52
N THR A 48 -24.66 -17.25 -5.55
CA THR A 48 -25.68 -16.29 -5.09
C THR A 48 -25.26 -15.75 -3.73
N MET A 49 -25.06 -14.44 -3.66
CA MET A 49 -24.72 -13.70 -2.45
C MET A 49 -25.93 -12.88 -2.01
N THR A 50 -26.37 -13.07 -0.77
CA THR A 50 -27.49 -12.37 -0.16
C THR A 50 -27.09 -11.78 1.19
N ALA A 51 -27.73 -10.66 1.56
CA ALA A 51 -27.69 -10.14 2.91
C ALA A 51 -29.07 -10.30 3.55
N ALA A 52 -29.10 -10.77 4.80
CA ALA A 52 -30.30 -10.90 5.62
C ALA A 52 -30.01 -10.27 7.00
N GLY A 53 -30.37 -9.00 7.16
CA GLY A 53 -30.01 -8.22 8.34
C GLY A 53 -28.49 -8.14 8.52
N PRO A 54 -27.92 -8.56 9.67
CA PRO A 54 -26.48 -8.53 9.91
C PRO A 54 -25.71 -9.68 9.26
N LEU A 55 -26.40 -10.66 8.67
CA LEU A 55 -25.79 -11.87 8.11
C LEU A 55 -25.64 -11.75 6.60
N VAL A 56 -24.49 -12.21 6.10
CA VAL A 56 -24.25 -12.41 4.67
C VAL A 56 -24.19 -13.90 4.40
N ARG A 57 -24.90 -14.36 3.36
CA ARG A 57 -24.91 -15.76 2.91
C ARG A 57 -24.48 -15.83 1.45
N SER A 58 -23.54 -16.72 1.16
CA SER A 58 -23.04 -17.03 -0.17
C SER A 58 -23.31 -18.51 -0.42
N VAL A 59 -24.02 -18.81 -1.50
CA VAL A 59 -24.36 -20.17 -1.90
C VAL A 59 -23.70 -20.43 -3.25
N VAL A 60 -22.81 -21.44 -3.27
CA VAL A 60 -22.26 -22.01 -4.51
C VAL A 60 -23.16 -23.18 -4.89
N SER A 61 -23.64 -23.21 -6.13
CA SER A 61 -24.51 -24.25 -6.65
C SER A 61 -24.08 -24.63 -8.06
N ASP A 62 -23.95 -25.93 -8.34
CA ASP A 62 -23.61 -26.44 -9.66
C ASP A 62 -24.83 -26.67 -10.57
N GLY A 63 -25.97 -26.08 -10.19
CA GLY A 63 -27.23 -26.14 -10.91
C GLY A 63 -28.19 -27.22 -10.41
N VAL A 64 -29.21 -27.51 -11.22
CA VAL A 64 -30.21 -28.54 -10.93
C VAL A 64 -29.88 -29.78 -11.74
N TYR A 65 -29.83 -30.93 -11.10
CA TYR A 65 -29.59 -32.22 -11.74
C TYR A 65 -30.84 -33.09 -11.67
N ALA A 66 -31.23 -33.69 -12.81
CA ALA A 66 -32.13 -34.83 -12.81
C ALA A 66 -31.32 -36.07 -12.42
N VAL A 67 -31.89 -36.90 -11.54
CA VAL A 67 -31.32 -38.19 -11.13
C VAL A 67 -32.39 -39.24 -11.40
N GLU A 68 -32.13 -40.11 -12.37
CA GLU A 68 -33.10 -41.14 -12.77
C GLU A 68 -33.17 -42.30 -11.76
N PRO A 69 -34.24 -43.11 -11.74
CA PRO A 69 -34.35 -44.25 -10.84
C PRO A 69 -33.17 -45.23 -10.98
N GLY A 70 -32.43 -45.44 -9.89
CA GLY A 70 -31.24 -46.30 -9.86
C GLY A 70 -29.92 -45.59 -10.18
N GLU A 71 -29.96 -44.31 -10.53
CA GLU A 71 -28.76 -43.47 -10.71
C GLU A 71 -28.30 -42.88 -9.37
N SER A 72 -26.99 -42.75 -9.18
CA SER A 72 -26.38 -42.05 -8.05
C SER A 72 -25.41 -40.99 -8.56
N LYS A 73 -25.53 -39.76 -8.05
CA LYS A 73 -24.64 -38.65 -8.42
C LYS A 73 -23.88 -38.14 -7.20
N ASN A 74 -22.56 -38.15 -7.29
CA ASN A 74 -21.69 -37.61 -6.26
C ASN A 74 -21.32 -36.17 -6.60
N LEU A 75 -21.51 -35.27 -5.64
CA LEU A 75 -21.07 -33.87 -5.71
C LEU A 75 -20.03 -33.66 -4.62
N THR A 76 -18.84 -33.23 -5.04
CA THR A 76 -17.72 -32.96 -4.12
C THR A 76 -17.45 -31.47 -4.10
N TYR A 77 -17.29 -30.94 -2.89
CA TYR A 77 -16.84 -29.58 -2.65
C TYR A 77 -15.63 -29.63 -1.72
N GLU A 78 -14.57 -28.94 -2.11
CA GLU A 78 -13.45 -28.68 -1.21
C GLU A 78 -13.67 -27.36 -0.49
N THR A 79 -13.21 -27.29 0.76
CA THR A 79 -13.26 -26.06 1.55
C THR A 79 -11.88 -25.70 2.06
N TYR A 80 -11.51 -24.43 1.90
CA TYR A 80 -10.29 -23.88 2.46
C TYR A 80 -10.63 -22.97 3.63
N LEU A 81 -10.11 -23.27 4.81
CA LEU A 81 -10.29 -22.49 6.03
C LEU A 81 -8.92 -22.18 6.60
N GLY A 82 -8.39 -20.99 6.34
CA GLY A 82 -7.00 -20.75 6.73
C GLY A 82 -6.46 -19.35 6.44
N PRO A 83 -5.16 -19.14 6.69
CA PRO A 83 -4.51 -17.85 6.49
C PRO A 83 -4.35 -17.52 5.01
N LYS A 84 -4.33 -16.24 4.67
CA LYS A 84 -4.07 -15.72 3.32
C LYS A 84 -2.57 -15.71 3.01
N LYS A 85 -1.91 -16.86 3.15
CA LYS A 85 -0.47 -17.01 2.86
C LYS A 85 -0.28 -17.41 1.40
N LEU A 86 0.42 -16.58 0.63
CA LEU A 86 0.58 -16.77 -0.82
C LEU A 86 1.17 -18.16 -1.18
N SER A 87 2.18 -18.62 -0.43
CA SER A 87 2.79 -19.93 -0.68
C SER A 87 1.82 -21.09 -0.45
N LEU A 88 1.00 -21.01 0.62
CA LEU A 88 0.05 -22.05 0.98
C LEU A 88 -1.08 -22.13 -0.06
N LEU A 89 -1.65 -20.98 -0.42
CA LEU A 89 -2.73 -20.90 -1.42
C LEU A 89 -2.28 -21.37 -2.81
N LYS A 90 -1.01 -21.13 -3.19
CA LYS A 90 -0.44 -21.69 -4.42
C LYS A 90 -0.33 -23.21 -4.40
N THR A 91 0.02 -23.80 -3.26
CA THR A 91 0.11 -25.26 -3.11
C THR A 91 -1.26 -25.92 -3.07
N THR A 92 -2.27 -25.27 -2.47
CA THR A 92 -3.66 -25.75 -2.48
C THR A 92 -4.24 -25.81 -3.89
N GLY A 93 -3.77 -24.95 -4.81
CA GLY A 93 -4.26 -24.90 -6.19
C GLY A 93 -5.52 -24.05 -6.35
N PHE A 94 -6.31 -24.33 -7.39
CA PHE A 94 -7.56 -23.64 -7.72
C PHE A 94 -7.45 -22.11 -7.91
N GLU A 95 -6.22 -21.59 -8.09
CA GLU A 95 -5.91 -20.16 -8.17
C GLU A 95 -6.38 -19.37 -6.94
N LEU A 96 -6.38 -20.00 -5.76
CA LEU A 96 -6.69 -19.33 -4.50
C LEU A 96 -5.69 -18.22 -4.18
N ASP A 97 -4.48 -18.28 -4.72
CA ASP A 97 -3.45 -17.25 -4.56
C ASP A 97 -3.90 -15.88 -5.11
N LYS A 98 -4.87 -15.85 -6.02
CA LYS A 98 -5.52 -14.62 -6.49
C LYS A 98 -6.28 -13.89 -5.39
N ALA A 99 -6.71 -14.56 -4.31
CA ALA A 99 -7.31 -13.93 -3.13
C ALA A 99 -6.33 -12.98 -2.41
N VAL A 100 -5.03 -13.16 -2.59
CA VAL A 100 -4.01 -12.19 -2.12
C VAL A 100 -3.87 -11.11 -3.19
N HIS A 101 -4.75 -10.12 -3.13
CA HIS A 101 -4.72 -8.94 -3.99
C HIS A 101 -4.59 -7.64 -3.18
N PHE A 102 -3.88 -6.70 -3.75
CA PHE A 102 -3.54 -5.36 -3.28
C PHE A 102 -4.18 -4.28 -4.17
N GLY A 103 -5.13 -4.67 -5.02
CA GLY A 103 -5.86 -3.78 -5.94
C GLY A 103 -4.96 -3.22 -7.03
N TRP A 104 -5.02 -1.91 -7.25
CA TRP A 104 -4.17 -1.23 -8.25
C TRP A 104 -2.66 -1.43 -8.00
N PHE A 105 -2.26 -1.70 -6.76
CA PHE A 105 -0.87 -1.85 -6.37
C PHE A 105 -0.31 -3.27 -6.58
N ASP A 106 -1.09 -4.23 -7.10
CA ASP A 106 -0.67 -5.63 -7.29
C ASP A 106 0.68 -5.78 -7.99
N ILE A 107 0.90 -4.98 -9.04
CA ILE A 107 2.11 -5.04 -9.86
C ILE A 107 3.38 -4.66 -9.08
N LEU A 108 3.24 -3.83 -8.04
CA LEU A 108 4.34 -3.41 -7.16
C LEU A 108 4.38 -4.28 -5.89
N ALA A 109 3.22 -4.55 -5.30
CA ALA A 109 3.08 -5.24 -4.03
C ALA A 109 3.53 -6.71 -4.09
N LYS A 110 3.16 -7.46 -5.14
CA LYS A 110 3.53 -8.88 -5.25
C LYS A 110 5.06 -9.09 -5.36
N PRO A 111 5.80 -8.35 -6.21
CA PRO A 111 7.26 -8.42 -6.21
C PRO A 111 7.90 -8.01 -4.88
N MET A 112 7.37 -6.99 -4.22
CA MET A 112 7.88 -6.56 -2.91
C MET A 112 7.65 -7.60 -1.82
N LEU A 113 6.47 -8.24 -1.77
CA LEU A 113 6.19 -9.34 -0.85
C LEU A 113 7.12 -10.53 -1.11
N PHE A 114 7.32 -10.89 -2.39
CA PHE A 114 8.24 -11.96 -2.77
C PHE A 114 9.67 -11.65 -2.30
N LEU A 115 10.16 -10.45 -2.58
CA LEU A 115 11.51 -10.03 -2.17
C LEU A 115 11.64 -9.95 -0.64
N LEU A 116 10.60 -9.50 0.06
CA LEU A 116 10.58 -9.46 1.52
C LEU A 116 10.69 -10.86 2.12
N ASN A 117 9.93 -11.83 1.60
CA ASN A 117 9.97 -13.22 2.05
C ASN A 117 11.29 -13.90 1.67
N PHE A 118 11.85 -13.56 0.51
CA PHE A 118 13.19 -13.99 0.13
C PHE A 118 14.23 -13.50 1.14
N LEU A 119 14.24 -12.20 1.46
CA LEU A 119 15.16 -11.63 2.45
C LEU A 119 14.96 -12.23 3.85
N TYR A 120 13.70 -12.42 4.26
CA TYR A 120 13.37 -13.09 5.51
C TYR A 120 13.93 -14.53 5.56
N GLY A 121 13.88 -15.28 4.45
CA GLY A 121 14.42 -16.64 4.37
C GLY A 121 15.91 -16.76 4.71
N TYR A 122 16.71 -15.71 4.47
CA TYR A 122 18.13 -15.70 4.85
C TYR A 122 18.40 -15.12 6.24
N ILE A 123 17.58 -14.16 6.69
CA ILE A 123 17.86 -13.36 7.89
C ILE A 123 17.09 -13.88 9.11
N GLY A 124 15.88 -14.40 8.90
CA GLY A 124 14.96 -14.82 9.96
C GLY A 124 14.28 -13.68 10.72
N ASN A 125 14.44 -12.43 10.28
CA ASN A 125 13.84 -11.25 10.94
C ASN A 125 13.18 -10.31 9.92
N TYR A 126 11.86 -10.12 10.04
CA TYR A 126 11.08 -9.30 9.11
C TYR A 126 11.43 -7.81 9.18
N GLY A 127 11.75 -7.27 10.35
CA GLY A 127 12.11 -5.85 10.46
C GLY A 127 13.45 -5.54 9.80
N VAL A 128 14.44 -6.43 9.95
CA VAL A 128 15.71 -6.30 9.20
C VAL A 128 15.48 -6.47 7.71
N ALA A 129 14.63 -7.41 7.29
CA ALA A 129 14.27 -7.60 5.89
C ALA A 129 13.60 -6.33 5.30
N ILE A 130 12.73 -5.64 6.04
CA ILE A 130 12.12 -4.35 5.64
C ILE A 130 13.19 -3.27 5.47
N ILE A 131 14.17 -3.18 6.37
CA ILE A 131 15.27 -2.21 6.28
C ILE A 131 16.08 -2.45 4.99
N ILE A 132 16.47 -3.69 4.72
CA ILE A 132 17.24 -4.06 3.53
C ILE A 132 16.41 -3.81 2.26
N LEU A 133 15.14 -4.20 2.25
CA LEU A 133 14.22 -3.91 1.15
C LEU A 133 14.16 -2.40 0.87
N THR A 134 14.04 -1.59 1.92
CA THR A 134 14.01 -0.13 1.81
C THR A 134 15.32 0.42 1.24
N CYS A 135 16.48 -0.10 1.66
CA CYS A 135 17.78 0.26 1.12
C CYS A 135 17.91 -0.12 -0.36
N LEU A 136 17.44 -1.29 -0.78
CA LEU A 136 17.44 -1.72 -2.19
C LEU A 136 16.58 -0.79 -3.05
N ILE A 137 15.36 -0.48 -2.60
CA ILE A 137 14.46 0.44 -3.29
C ILE A 137 15.12 1.83 -3.42
N LYS A 138 15.71 2.35 -2.34
CA LYS A 138 16.47 3.61 -2.37
C LYS A 138 17.68 3.54 -3.32
N GLY A 139 18.36 2.41 -3.40
CA GLY A 139 19.46 2.17 -4.34
C GLY A 139 19.00 2.27 -5.79
N VAL A 140 17.86 1.66 -6.13
CA VAL A 140 17.26 1.76 -7.47
C VAL A 140 16.86 3.20 -7.82
N PHE A 141 16.34 3.96 -6.84
CA PHE A 141 15.95 5.36 -7.05
C PHE A 141 17.08 6.38 -6.90
N TRP A 142 18.26 5.97 -6.42
CA TRP A 142 19.43 6.83 -6.25
C TRP A 142 19.75 7.73 -7.46
N PRO A 143 19.80 7.23 -8.71
CA PRO A 143 20.06 8.09 -9.87
C PRO A 143 18.97 9.15 -10.10
N ILE A 144 17.72 8.88 -9.74
CA ILE A 144 16.61 9.82 -9.88
C ILE A 144 16.69 10.87 -8.76
N THR A 145 16.91 10.44 -7.52
CA THR A 145 17.06 11.32 -6.35
C THR A 145 18.25 12.26 -6.52
N THR A 146 19.39 11.78 -7.01
CA THR A 146 20.59 12.61 -7.26
C THR A 146 20.35 13.67 -8.35
N LYS A 147 19.66 13.31 -9.45
CA LYS A 147 19.22 14.28 -10.46
C LYS A 147 18.28 15.34 -9.87
N GLY A 148 17.34 14.93 -9.03
CA GLY A 148 16.43 15.84 -8.32
C GLY A 148 17.17 16.83 -7.43
N MET A 149 18.13 16.35 -6.62
CA MET A 149 18.98 17.19 -5.77
C MET A 149 19.80 18.20 -6.58
N LYS A 150 20.35 17.78 -7.73
CA LYS A 150 21.09 18.68 -8.64
C LYS A 150 20.18 19.79 -9.19
N SER A 151 18.94 19.46 -9.57
CA SER A 151 17.95 20.45 -10.03
C SER A 151 17.63 21.47 -8.92
N MET A 152 17.41 20.99 -7.70
CA MET A 152 17.10 21.84 -6.54
C MET A 152 18.24 22.81 -6.20
N LYS A 153 19.50 22.35 -6.23
CA LYS A 153 20.67 23.21 -6.03
C LYS A 153 20.81 24.28 -7.11
N ASN A 154 20.49 23.95 -8.37
CA ASN A 154 20.48 24.95 -9.45
C ASN A 154 19.36 25.98 -9.27
N MET A 155 18.20 25.55 -8.79
CA MET A 155 17.08 26.45 -8.48
C MET A 155 17.41 27.40 -7.31
N GLN A 156 18.14 26.92 -6.30
CA GLN A 156 18.63 27.76 -5.20
C GLN A 156 19.53 28.91 -5.71
N LYS A 157 20.39 28.65 -6.71
CA LYS A 157 21.22 29.69 -7.34
C LYS A 157 20.39 30.77 -8.06
N LEU A 158 19.17 30.46 -8.47
CA LEU A 158 18.26 31.40 -9.13
C LEU A 158 17.41 32.23 -8.17
N GLN A 159 17.33 31.86 -6.88
CA GLN A 159 16.59 32.62 -5.88
C GLN A 159 16.88 34.12 -5.85
N PRO A 160 18.14 34.61 -5.88
CA PRO A 160 18.40 36.05 -5.88
C PRO A 160 17.85 36.75 -7.13
N LYS A 161 17.84 36.05 -8.28
CA LYS A 161 17.22 36.58 -9.52
C LYS A 161 15.70 36.54 -9.44
N MET A 162 15.14 35.51 -8.80
CA MET A 162 13.71 35.38 -8.55
C MET A 162 13.20 36.52 -7.64
N ALA A 163 13.97 36.87 -6.59
CA ALA A 163 13.64 37.97 -5.69
C ALA A 163 13.56 39.31 -6.45
N LYS A 164 14.57 39.61 -7.28
CA LYS A 164 14.55 40.81 -8.14
C LYS A 164 13.39 40.83 -9.13
N LEU A 165 13.01 39.66 -9.66
CA LEU A 165 11.87 39.54 -10.56
C LEU A 165 10.55 39.82 -9.85
N LYS A 166 10.38 39.28 -8.63
CA LYS A 166 9.21 39.54 -7.77
C LYS A 166 9.09 41.01 -7.38
N GLU A 167 10.21 41.69 -7.11
CA GLU A 167 10.21 43.13 -6.84
C GLU A 167 9.82 43.95 -8.08
N LYS A 168 10.34 43.59 -9.26
CA LYS A 168 10.07 44.32 -10.51
C LYS A 168 8.63 44.21 -10.99
N TYR A 169 7.98 43.07 -10.78
CA TYR A 169 6.63 42.77 -11.28
C TYR A 169 5.63 42.51 -10.16
N LYS A 170 5.80 43.14 -9.00
CA LYS A 170 4.94 42.95 -7.82
C LYS A 170 3.46 43.23 -8.11
N ASP A 171 3.20 44.20 -8.97
CA ASP A 171 1.85 44.66 -9.32
C ASP A 171 1.27 43.96 -10.56
N ASP A 172 2.03 43.07 -11.21
CA ASP A 172 1.60 42.31 -12.40
C ASP A 172 1.89 40.80 -12.25
N PRO A 173 0.99 40.05 -11.60
CA PRO A 173 1.15 38.62 -11.34
C PRO A 173 1.26 37.79 -12.64
N ALA A 174 0.58 38.22 -13.71
CA ALA A 174 0.60 37.51 -14.98
C ALA A 174 1.98 37.61 -15.64
N LYS A 175 2.55 38.82 -15.68
CA LYS A 175 3.90 39.04 -16.21
C LYS A 175 4.97 38.42 -15.33
N MET A 176 4.80 38.44 -14.01
CA MET A 176 5.68 37.73 -13.08
C MET A 176 5.72 36.22 -13.37
N GLN A 177 4.57 35.57 -13.61
CA GLN A 177 4.53 34.14 -13.92
C GLN A 177 5.20 33.82 -15.27
N GLN A 178 4.97 34.65 -16.29
CA GLN A 178 5.60 34.50 -17.60
C GLN A 178 7.12 34.60 -17.53
N GLU A 179 7.64 35.65 -16.89
CA GLU A 179 9.08 35.88 -16.75
C GLU A 179 9.74 34.82 -15.84
N THR A 180 9.02 34.32 -14.84
CA THR A 180 9.47 33.20 -14.00
C THR A 180 9.68 31.94 -14.84
N MET A 181 8.72 31.62 -15.71
CA MET A 181 8.84 30.46 -16.61
C MET A 181 9.90 30.68 -17.69
N ALA A 182 10.03 31.89 -18.23
CA ALA A 182 11.09 32.25 -19.16
C ALA A 182 12.48 32.09 -18.52
N MET A 183 12.64 32.52 -17.26
CA MET A 183 13.86 32.33 -16.48
C MET A 183 14.18 30.84 -16.30
N TYR A 184 13.20 30.02 -15.89
CA TYR A 184 13.39 28.57 -15.75
C TYR A 184 13.81 27.92 -17.06
N LYS A 185 13.24 28.35 -18.20
CA LYS A 185 13.60 27.87 -19.53
C LYS A 185 15.02 28.28 -19.94
N THR A 186 15.38 29.55 -19.72
CA THR A 186 16.71 30.10 -20.04
C THR A 186 17.81 29.41 -19.24
N TYR A 187 17.58 29.18 -17.94
CA TYR A 187 18.55 28.49 -17.08
C TYR A 187 18.40 26.96 -17.08
N LYS A 188 17.49 26.41 -17.89
CA LYS A 188 17.21 24.97 -18.02
C LYS A 188 16.98 24.27 -16.67
N VAL A 189 16.25 24.93 -15.77
CA VAL A 189 15.88 24.39 -14.45
C VAL A 189 14.45 23.89 -14.50
N ASN A 190 14.21 22.69 -13.97
CA ASN A 190 12.87 22.12 -13.87
C ASN A 190 12.33 22.28 -12.44
N PRO A 191 11.27 23.07 -12.21
CA PRO A 191 10.67 23.27 -10.89
C PRO A 191 10.08 21.97 -10.30
N VAL A 192 9.67 21.02 -11.14
CA VAL A 192 9.11 19.72 -10.74
C VAL A 192 10.21 18.72 -10.34
N GLY A 193 11.48 18.99 -10.70
CA GLY A 193 12.59 18.08 -10.42
C GLY A 193 12.82 17.84 -8.91
N GLY A 194 12.40 18.77 -8.06
CA GLY A 194 12.53 18.64 -6.60
C GLY A 194 11.52 17.69 -5.95
N CYS A 195 10.29 17.61 -6.46
CA CYS A 195 9.25 16.72 -5.93
C CYS A 195 9.15 15.38 -6.67
N LEU A 196 9.86 15.23 -7.81
CA LEU A 196 9.89 14.00 -8.60
C LEU A 196 10.25 12.74 -7.78
N PRO A 197 11.28 12.76 -6.90
CA PRO A 197 11.58 11.58 -6.08
C PRO A 197 10.43 11.21 -5.14
N MET A 198 9.76 12.21 -4.56
CA MET A 198 8.63 12.01 -3.65
C MET A 198 7.43 11.40 -4.39
N MET A 199 7.09 11.93 -5.56
CA MET A 199 5.99 11.41 -6.38
C MET A 199 6.20 9.95 -6.80
N LEU A 200 7.44 9.58 -7.13
CA LEU A 200 7.78 8.21 -7.49
C LEU A 200 7.78 7.28 -6.27
N GLN A 201 8.17 7.78 -5.10
CA GLN A 201 8.22 7.02 -3.86
C GLN A 201 6.83 6.73 -3.27
N VAL A 202 5.87 7.64 -3.43
CA VAL A 202 4.51 7.51 -2.86
C VAL A 202 3.79 6.20 -3.28
N PRO A 203 3.73 5.83 -4.59
CA PRO A 203 3.15 4.55 -5.00
C PRO A 203 3.84 3.33 -4.39
N PHE A 204 5.16 3.34 -4.27
CA PHE A 204 5.93 2.26 -3.68
C PHE A 204 5.69 2.15 -2.17
N PHE A 205 5.60 3.29 -1.47
CA PHE A 205 5.24 3.33 -0.06
C PHE A 205 3.85 2.74 0.18
N PHE A 206 2.83 3.16 -0.59
CA PHE A 206 1.48 2.61 -0.46
C PHE A 206 1.41 1.13 -0.79
N ALA A 207 2.15 0.69 -1.80
CA ALA A 207 2.24 -0.72 -2.14
C ALA A 207 2.92 -1.52 -1.02
N LEU A 208 4.00 -1.03 -0.41
CA LEU A 208 4.63 -1.67 0.74
C LEU A 208 3.70 -1.68 1.96
N TYR A 209 3.04 -0.57 2.27
CA TYR A 209 2.05 -0.49 3.34
C TYR A 209 0.94 -1.54 3.17
N ARG A 210 0.43 -1.71 1.95
CA ARG A 210 -0.55 -2.75 1.61
C ARG A 210 -0.01 -4.15 1.83
N VAL A 211 1.25 -4.41 1.48
CA VAL A 211 1.92 -5.68 1.75
C VAL A 211 1.98 -5.96 3.25
N LEU A 212 2.47 -5.00 4.04
CA LEU A 212 2.62 -5.16 5.50
C LEU A 212 1.28 -5.42 6.19
N MET A 213 0.19 -4.77 5.73
CA MET A 213 -1.15 -4.91 6.32
C MET A 213 -1.87 -6.21 5.98
N ALA A 214 -1.55 -6.85 4.85
CA ALA A 214 -2.26 -8.05 4.37
C ALA A 214 -1.42 -9.33 4.46
N ALA A 215 -0.11 -9.20 4.62
CA ALA A 215 0.76 -10.35 4.80
C ALA A 215 0.61 -10.90 6.23
N ILE A 216 -0.06 -12.05 6.33
CA ILE A 216 -0.20 -12.81 7.59
C ILE A 216 1.14 -13.09 8.26
N GLU A 217 2.22 -13.22 7.49
CA GLU A 217 3.56 -13.54 8.00
C GLU A 217 4.15 -12.43 8.88
N LEU A 218 3.69 -11.18 8.71
CA LEU A 218 4.11 -10.05 9.54
C LEU A 218 3.24 -9.86 10.77
N ARG A 219 2.10 -10.55 10.84
CA ARG A 219 1.22 -10.47 12.00
C ARG A 219 1.91 -11.05 13.22
N HIS A 220 2.08 -10.26 14.27
CA HIS A 220 2.81 -10.64 15.48
C HIS A 220 4.28 -11.01 15.21
N ALA A 221 4.86 -10.54 14.10
CA ALA A 221 6.27 -10.73 13.83
C ALA A 221 7.11 -9.76 14.70
N PRO A 222 8.02 -10.28 15.54
CA PRO A 222 8.89 -9.43 16.33
C PRO A 222 9.98 -8.80 15.45
N PHE A 223 10.48 -7.63 15.86
CA PHE A 223 11.64 -7.00 15.25
C PHE A 223 12.83 -6.96 16.21
N MET A 224 12.86 -5.97 17.11
CA MET A 224 13.90 -5.77 18.12
C MET A 224 13.40 -4.85 19.23
N LEU A 225 14.09 -4.87 20.38
CA LEU A 225 13.80 -4.02 21.55
C LEU A 225 12.37 -4.23 22.08
N TRP A 226 11.52 -3.20 22.05
CA TRP A 226 10.13 -3.24 22.50
C TRP A 226 9.14 -3.62 21.37
N ILE A 227 9.62 -3.76 20.14
CA ILE A 227 8.78 -3.99 18.96
C ILE A 227 8.53 -5.48 18.78
N ASN A 228 7.37 -5.92 19.29
CA ASN A 228 6.94 -7.33 19.25
C ASN A 228 5.94 -7.63 18.13
N ASP A 229 5.42 -6.60 17.45
CA ASP A 229 4.46 -6.77 16.36
C ASP A 229 4.67 -5.70 15.28
N LEU A 230 5.18 -6.11 14.13
CA LEU A 230 5.39 -5.24 12.96
C LEU A 230 4.09 -4.85 12.24
N SER A 231 2.98 -5.54 12.51
CA SER A 231 1.68 -5.25 11.90
C SER A 231 0.85 -4.24 12.70
N ALA A 232 1.24 -3.96 13.94
CA ALA A 232 0.54 -3.06 14.84
C ALA A 232 1.23 -1.70 14.97
N PRO A 233 0.50 -0.64 15.39
CA PRO A 233 1.12 0.64 15.72
C PRO A 233 2.15 0.50 16.84
N ASP A 234 3.33 1.10 16.66
CA ASP A 234 4.38 1.13 17.67
C ASP A 234 3.94 1.87 18.94
N ARG A 235 4.03 1.21 20.09
CA ARG A 235 3.70 1.75 21.41
C ARG A 235 4.66 1.19 22.44
N LEU A 236 5.60 2.01 22.90
CA LEU A 236 6.43 1.69 24.06
C LEU A 236 5.61 1.90 25.34
N MET A 237 5.37 0.82 26.08
CA MET A 237 4.68 0.88 27.37
C MET A 237 5.67 1.21 28.48
N ILE A 238 5.38 2.27 29.25
CA ILE A 238 6.27 2.77 30.31
C ILE A 238 5.57 2.60 31.66
N GLY A 239 5.15 1.38 32.03
CA GLY A 239 4.64 1.04 33.37
C GLY A 239 3.37 1.77 33.87
N PHE A 240 2.93 2.84 33.21
CA PHE A 240 1.71 3.60 33.44
C PHE A 240 1.07 3.91 32.08
N ASP A 241 -0.26 3.96 32.05
CA ASP A 241 -1.01 4.24 30.83
C ASP A 241 -1.12 5.76 30.61
N ILE A 242 -0.81 6.22 29.40
CA ILE A 242 -0.98 7.62 29.01
C ILE A 242 -2.34 7.72 28.29
N PRO A 243 -3.33 8.44 28.84
CA PRO A 243 -4.64 8.58 28.21
C PRO A 243 -4.52 9.06 26.75
N MET A 244 -5.35 8.52 25.86
CA MET A 244 -5.33 8.69 24.39
C MET A 244 -4.13 8.10 23.63
N LEU A 245 -2.93 8.05 24.21
CA LEU A 245 -1.73 7.58 23.51
C LEU A 245 -1.49 6.07 23.69
N HIS A 246 -1.90 5.50 24.83
CA HIS A 246 -1.72 4.09 25.21
C HIS A 246 -0.26 3.61 25.06
N GLY A 247 0.72 4.52 25.22
CA GLY A 247 2.16 4.28 25.06
C GLY A 247 2.85 5.35 24.21
N ILE A 248 4.19 5.38 24.26
CA ILE A 248 4.98 6.34 23.48
C ILE A 248 5.25 5.78 22.07
N PRO A 249 4.88 6.48 20.99
CA PRO A 249 5.10 5.99 19.62
C PRO A 249 6.52 6.35 19.14
N VAL A 250 7.53 5.72 19.73
CA VAL A 250 8.95 6.01 19.52
C VAL A 250 9.35 6.01 18.04
N LEU A 251 8.88 5.07 17.24
CA LEU A 251 9.20 5.02 15.81
C LEU A 251 8.66 6.23 15.04
N THR A 252 7.46 6.70 15.39
CA THR A 252 6.91 7.92 14.76
C THR A 252 7.75 9.13 15.17
N LEU A 253 8.11 9.27 16.44
CA LEU A 253 8.95 10.37 16.94
C LEU A 253 10.32 10.36 16.26
N LEU A 254 10.94 9.18 16.09
CA LEU A 254 12.19 9.04 15.34
C LEU A 254 12.01 9.40 13.86
N MET A 255 10.88 9.04 13.25
CA MET A 255 10.55 9.46 11.89
C MET A 255 10.46 10.99 11.81
N GLY A 256 9.73 11.65 12.71
CA GLY A 256 9.60 13.11 12.77
C GLY A 256 10.95 13.81 12.99
N ALA A 257 11.76 13.32 13.92
CA ALA A 257 13.12 13.82 14.16
C ALA A 257 14.00 13.65 12.92
N SER A 258 13.94 12.49 12.26
CA SER A 258 14.69 12.24 11.03
C SER A 258 14.23 13.14 9.89
N MET A 259 12.92 13.41 9.77
CA MET A 259 12.34 14.30 8.78
C MET A 259 12.76 15.74 9.02
N TYR A 260 12.76 16.20 10.27
CA TYR A 260 13.27 17.52 10.64
C TYR A 260 14.76 17.68 10.29
N LEU A 261 15.59 16.67 10.60
CA LEU A 261 17.00 16.68 10.25
C LEU A 261 17.20 16.70 8.73
N GLN A 262 16.46 15.85 7.99
CA GLN A 262 16.49 15.81 6.53
C GLN A 262 16.09 17.15 5.91
N GLN A 263 15.05 17.80 6.43
CA GLN A 263 14.63 19.13 5.97
C GLN A 263 15.71 20.18 6.20
N LYS A 264 16.40 20.16 7.35
CA LYS A 264 17.52 21.09 7.63
C LYS A 264 18.70 20.89 6.68
N MET A 265 18.96 19.65 6.28
CA MET A 265 20.04 19.32 5.33
C MET A 265 19.65 19.58 3.87
N THR A 266 18.36 19.61 3.56
CA THR A 266 17.86 19.78 2.19
C THR A 266 17.80 21.26 1.84
N PRO A 267 18.36 21.69 0.68
CA PRO A 267 18.30 23.09 0.27
C PRO A 267 16.85 23.53 0.05
N THR A 268 16.34 24.46 0.85
CA THR A 268 14.97 24.96 0.69
C THR A 268 14.92 26.05 -0.37
N THR A 269 14.13 25.83 -1.43
CA THR A 269 13.87 26.83 -2.47
C THR A 269 12.64 27.71 -2.18
N ALA A 270 11.96 27.44 -1.07
CA ALA A 270 10.68 28.03 -0.67
C ALA A 270 10.82 29.46 -0.13
N ASP A 271 9.77 30.28 -0.31
CA ASP A 271 9.68 31.59 0.34
C ASP A 271 9.70 31.44 1.88
N PRO A 272 10.14 32.45 2.66
CA PRO A 272 10.30 32.36 4.12
C PRO A 272 9.06 31.85 4.85
N THR A 273 7.86 32.23 4.37
CA THR A 273 6.58 31.78 4.91
C THR A 273 6.33 30.30 4.66
N GLN A 274 6.62 29.82 3.44
CA GLN A 274 6.49 28.41 3.08
C GLN A 274 7.55 27.55 3.79
N ALA A 275 8.77 28.08 3.98
CA ALA A 275 9.81 27.42 4.77
C ALA A 275 9.39 27.23 6.23
N ARG A 276 8.74 28.23 6.85
CA ARG A 276 8.18 28.09 8.22
C ARG A 276 7.11 27.01 8.29
N ILE A 277 6.16 26.98 7.35
CA ILE A 277 5.13 25.93 7.30
C ILE A 277 5.79 24.54 7.15
N MET A 278 6.81 24.42 6.29
CA MET A 278 7.52 23.17 6.08
C MET A 278 8.24 22.68 7.34
N GLN A 279 8.73 23.57 8.21
CA GLN A 279 9.35 23.20 9.48
C GLN A 279 8.37 22.61 10.49
N PHE A 280 7.07 22.90 10.39
CA PHE A 280 6.04 22.31 11.24
C PHE A 280 5.48 20.99 10.69
N LEU A 281 5.69 20.66 9.41
CA LEU A 281 5.23 19.38 8.82
C LEU A 281 5.69 18.14 9.61
N PRO A 282 6.95 18.03 10.07
CA PRO A 282 7.39 16.86 10.82
C PRO A 282 6.55 16.62 12.06
N VAL A 283 6.13 17.68 12.76
CA VAL A 283 5.30 17.60 13.98
C VAL A 283 3.88 17.15 13.64
N VAL A 284 3.33 17.57 12.50
CA VAL A 284 1.99 17.17 12.05
C VAL A 284 1.95 15.71 11.58
N PHE A 285 3.07 15.19 11.08
CA PHE A 285 3.18 13.80 10.63
C PHE A 285 3.58 12.81 11.74
N THR A 286 3.91 13.30 12.94
CA THR A 286 4.10 12.53 14.18
C THR A 286 2.87 12.57 15.04
#